data_AF-A0A7V2MH87-F1
#
_entry.id   AF-A0A7V2MH87-F1
#
_cell.length_a   1.000
_cell.length_b   1.000
_cell.length_c   1.000
_cell.angle_alpha   90.00
_cell.angle_beta   90.00
_cell.angle_gamma   90.00
#
_symmetry.space_group_name_H-M   'P 1'
#
loop_
_entity.id
_entity.type
_entity.pdbx_description
1 polymer ?
#
loop_
_entity_poly.entity_id
_entity_poly.type
_entity_poly.pdbx_seq_one_letter_code
_entity_poly.pdbx_strand_id
1 'polypeptide(L)'
;SARETTSRVAVGAIARQLLSEFGILIVSHVIAAGPVRLERPVSWEELVALSEKQEVLLGCADPETEQKMKEVVDQAYRTGDTVGGVFEVVARGLPPGLGSHATWDSRLDGRLAQAIVSIQAVKGVEIGFAAEGAASFGSQVQDTIHYDKGLRRFHRGANRAGGLEGGMTNGEDLLVRGLLKPISTLRRPLASVNLETREPAEAAYERSDVCVLPAAGVVGEAMVALTLAQAFLEKFGGDSLEETRRNYDGYLEQVRNF
;
A
#
# COMPACT_ATOMS: atom_id res chain seq x y z
N SER A 1 -10.44 1.97 18.22
CA SER A 1 -9.56 3.15 18.05
C SER A 1 -8.44 2.81 17.08
N ALA A 2 -7.94 3.77 16.30
CA ALA A 2 -6.77 3.57 15.42
C ALA A 2 -5.44 3.61 16.18
N ARG A 3 -5.44 3.86 17.50
CA ARG A 3 -4.21 3.85 18.32
C ARG A 3 -3.45 2.51 18.27
N GLU A 4 -4.16 1.41 18.02
CA GLU A 4 -3.56 0.08 17.84
C GLU A 4 -2.59 0.00 16.65
N THR A 5 -2.74 0.86 15.62
CA THR A 5 -1.83 0.86 14.48
C THR A 5 -0.38 1.20 14.84
N THR A 6 -0.15 1.87 15.99
CA THR A 6 1.20 2.08 16.53
C THR A 6 1.94 0.75 16.71
N SER A 7 1.26 -0.28 17.22
CA SER A 7 1.86 -1.62 17.37
C SER A 7 2.14 -2.27 16.02
N ARG A 8 1.23 -2.11 15.05
CA ARG A 8 1.44 -2.62 13.67
C ARG A 8 2.67 -2.01 13.03
N VAL A 9 2.84 -0.69 13.17
CA VAL A 9 4.01 0.04 12.65
C VAL A 9 5.29 -0.44 13.33
N ALA A 10 5.27 -0.66 14.65
CA ALA A 10 6.44 -1.17 15.37
C ALA A 10 6.89 -2.55 14.86
N VAL A 11 5.95 -3.50 14.68
CA VAL A 11 6.29 -4.84 14.14
C VAL A 11 6.66 -4.75 12.66
N GLY A 12 5.97 -3.91 11.89
CA GLY A 12 6.28 -3.65 10.48
C GLY A 12 7.69 -3.08 10.28
N ALA A 13 8.22 -2.29 11.22
CA ALA A 13 9.60 -1.81 11.16
C ALA A 13 10.62 -2.96 11.23
N ILE A 14 10.34 -4.02 12.00
CA ILE A 14 11.19 -5.22 12.06
C ILE A 14 11.12 -5.97 10.73
N ALA A 15 9.92 -6.13 10.16
CA ALA A 15 9.74 -6.75 8.85
C ALA A 15 10.46 -5.96 7.74
N ARG A 16 10.41 -4.62 7.78
CA ARG A 16 11.16 -3.75 6.86
C ARG A 16 12.67 -3.93 7.01
N GLN A 17 13.19 -4.01 8.23
CA GLN A 17 14.62 -4.28 8.46
C GLN A 17 15.04 -5.61 7.84
N LEU A 18 14.28 -6.69 8.06
CA LEU A 18 14.55 -7.98 7.43
C LEU A 18 14.57 -7.85 5.90
N LEU A 19 13.54 -7.25 5.31
CA LEU A 19 13.42 -7.12 3.86
C LEU A 19 14.52 -6.24 3.24
N SER A 20 14.97 -5.20 3.96
CA SER A 20 16.05 -4.32 3.48
C SER A 20 17.39 -5.03 3.32
N GLU A 21 17.66 -6.08 4.10
CA GLU A 21 18.85 -6.93 3.93
C GLU A 21 18.90 -7.60 2.55
N PHE A 22 17.75 -7.75 1.89
CA PHE A 22 17.62 -8.35 0.56
C PHE A 22 17.35 -7.30 -0.53
N GLY A 23 17.60 -6.01 -0.23
CA GLY A 23 17.40 -4.92 -1.19
C GLY A 23 15.93 -4.60 -1.48
N ILE A 24 15.00 -5.11 -0.66
CA ILE A 24 13.56 -4.81 -0.80
C ILE A 24 13.25 -3.54 -0.01
N LEU A 25 12.77 -2.53 -0.73
CA LEU A 25 12.44 -1.22 -0.17
C LEU A 25 10.94 -0.97 -0.28
N ILE A 26 10.34 -0.40 0.77
CA ILE A 26 8.90 -0.15 0.86
C ILE A 26 8.70 1.30 1.27
N VAL A 27 7.91 2.02 0.48
CA VAL A 27 7.56 3.43 0.66
C VAL A 27 6.09 3.64 0.31
N SER A 28 5.49 4.72 0.80
CA SER A 28 4.13 5.10 0.44
C SER A 28 4.01 6.58 0.10
N HIS A 29 2.94 6.91 -0.60
CA HIS A 29 2.52 8.29 -0.84
C HIS A 29 0.99 8.37 -0.93
N VAL A 30 0.44 9.56 -0.78
CA VAL A 30 -0.97 9.87 -0.96
C VAL A 30 -1.23 10.23 -2.42
N ILE A 31 -2.17 9.53 -3.04
CA ILE A 31 -2.54 9.71 -4.46
C ILE A 31 -3.89 10.38 -4.65
N ALA A 32 -4.72 10.49 -3.60
CA ALA A 32 -5.96 11.26 -3.65
C ALA A 32 -6.40 11.74 -2.27
N ALA A 33 -7.01 12.92 -2.21
CA ALA A 33 -7.76 13.43 -1.06
C ALA A 33 -9.07 14.08 -1.54
N GLY A 34 -10.20 13.54 -1.10
CA GLY A 34 -11.51 13.92 -1.62
C GLY A 34 -11.57 13.81 -3.16
N PRO A 35 -11.97 14.87 -3.90
CA PRO A 35 -12.06 14.84 -5.36
C PRO A 35 -10.72 15.05 -6.08
N VAL A 36 -9.66 15.45 -5.38
CA VAL A 36 -8.35 15.71 -5.98
C VAL A 36 -7.55 14.41 -6.04
N ARG A 37 -7.04 14.08 -7.23
CA ARG A 37 -6.24 12.89 -7.51
C ARG A 37 -4.96 13.26 -8.26
N LEU A 38 -3.90 12.51 -7.99
CA LEU A 38 -2.68 12.53 -8.79
C LEU A 38 -2.89 11.79 -10.11
N GLU A 39 -2.68 12.48 -11.23
CA GLU A 39 -2.98 11.99 -12.58
C GLU A 39 -1.74 11.59 -13.40
N ARG A 40 -0.57 11.58 -12.77
CA ARG A 40 0.70 11.20 -13.42
C ARG A 40 1.37 10.03 -12.70
N PRO A 41 2.19 9.24 -13.41
CA PRO A 41 3.08 8.31 -12.74
C PRO A 41 4.09 9.06 -11.86
N VAL A 42 4.52 8.38 -10.80
CA VAL A 42 5.56 8.85 -9.89
C VAL A 42 6.75 7.93 -10.02
N SER A 43 7.93 8.52 -10.23
CA SER A 43 9.19 7.79 -10.25
C SER A 43 9.56 7.32 -8.85
N TRP A 44 10.38 6.28 -8.77
CA TRP A 44 10.84 5.78 -7.50
C TRP A 44 11.72 6.78 -6.75
N GLU A 45 12.51 7.54 -7.50
CA GLU A 45 13.37 8.58 -6.95
C GLU A 45 12.54 9.66 -6.25
N GLU A 46 11.37 10.03 -6.80
CA GLU A 46 10.42 10.93 -6.14
C GLU A 46 9.83 10.32 -4.86
N LEU A 47 9.51 9.02 -4.85
CA LEU A 47 9.00 8.32 -3.67
C LEU A 47 10.06 8.21 -2.56
N VAL A 48 11.31 7.91 -2.92
CA VAL A 48 12.43 7.87 -1.98
C VAL A 48 12.66 9.26 -1.39
N ALA A 49 12.75 10.28 -2.23
CA ALA A 49 12.94 11.66 -1.79
C ALA A 49 11.80 12.13 -0.86
N LEU A 50 10.56 11.68 -1.11
CA LEU A 50 9.43 11.94 -0.23
C LEU A 50 9.59 11.23 1.13
N SER A 51 10.02 9.97 1.13
CA SER A 51 10.18 9.16 2.35
C SER A 51 11.28 9.68 3.29
N GLU A 52 12.26 10.42 2.75
CA GLU A 52 13.37 11.02 3.50
C GLU A 52 13.04 12.41 4.08
N LYS A 53 11.88 12.98 3.76
CA LYS A 53 11.47 14.29 4.31
C LYS A 53 11.21 14.19 5.81
N GLN A 54 11.78 15.13 6.57
CA GLN A 54 11.53 15.26 8.00
C GLN A 54 10.11 15.77 8.30
N GLU A 55 9.59 16.64 7.43
CA GLU A 55 8.25 17.19 7.55
C GLU A 55 7.42 16.77 6.33
N VAL A 56 6.30 16.11 6.61
CA VAL A 56 5.35 15.63 5.61
C VAL A 56 4.01 16.31 5.87
N LEU A 57 3.50 17.03 4.87
CA LEU A 57 2.20 17.69 4.94
C LEU A 57 1.07 16.70 4.67
N LEU A 58 0.92 16.27 3.42
CA LEU A 58 -0.03 15.22 3.03
C LEU A 58 0.66 14.00 2.43
N GLY A 59 1.97 14.07 2.17
CA GLY A 59 2.72 12.92 1.68
C GLY A 59 2.37 12.57 0.25
N CYS A 60 2.00 13.56 -0.58
CA CYS A 60 1.91 13.36 -2.03
C CYS A 60 3.27 13.62 -2.65
N ALA A 61 3.68 12.78 -3.61
CA ALA A 61 4.97 12.94 -4.29
C ALA A 61 5.00 14.15 -5.25
N ASP A 62 3.84 14.67 -5.63
CA ASP A 62 3.68 15.80 -6.52
C ASP A 62 3.27 17.07 -5.75
N PRO A 63 4.14 18.10 -5.64
CA PRO A 63 3.86 19.28 -4.81
C PRO A 63 2.63 20.08 -5.26
N GLU A 64 2.37 20.18 -6.56
CA GLU A 64 1.21 20.92 -7.08
C GLU A 64 -0.10 20.23 -6.72
N THR A 65 -0.14 18.90 -6.86
CA THR A 65 -1.28 18.09 -6.45
C THR A 65 -1.43 18.09 -4.93
N GLU A 66 -0.33 18.03 -4.18
CA GLU A 66 -0.35 18.12 -2.70
C GLU A 66 -1.03 19.40 -2.22
N GLN A 67 -0.71 20.53 -2.87
CA GLN A 67 -1.32 21.82 -2.53
C GLN A 67 -2.84 21.82 -2.80
N LYS A 68 -3.30 21.26 -3.91
CA LYS A 68 -4.74 21.10 -4.21
C LYS A 68 -5.42 20.18 -3.20
N MET A 69 -4.77 19.07 -2.81
CA MET A 69 -5.29 18.18 -1.76
C MET A 69 -5.39 18.91 -0.41
N LYS A 70 -4.42 19.76 -0.09
CA LYS A 70 -4.44 20.59 1.13
C LYS A 70 -5.65 21.52 1.15
N GLU A 71 -5.98 22.16 0.03
CA GLU A 71 -7.16 23.04 -0.06
C GLU A 71 -8.47 22.29 0.26
N VAL A 72 -8.58 21.03 -0.18
CA VAL A 72 -9.71 20.15 0.17
C VAL A 72 -9.74 19.87 1.68
N VAL A 73 -8.59 19.56 2.29
CA VAL A 73 -8.49 19.33 3.74
C VAL A 73 -8.82 20.60 4.53
N ASP A 74 -8.33 21.76 4.09
CA ASP A 74 -8.61 23.07 4.71
C ASP A 74 -10.10 23.44 4.58
N GLN A 75 -10.74 23.08 3.47
CA GLN A 75 -12.18 23.24 3.29
C GLN A 75 -12.95 22.37 4.30
N ALA A 76 -12.63 21.08 4.39
CA ALA A 76 -13.25 20.16 5.34
C ALA A 76 -13.09 20.65 6.79
N TYR A 77 -11.89 21.13 7.15
CA TYR A 77 -11.63 21.72 8.46
C TYR A 77 -12.55 22.92 8.75
N ARG A 78 -12.64 23.87 7.80
CA ARG A 78 -13.45 25.10 7.94
C ARG A 78 -14.95 24.79 8.04
N THR A 79 -15.42 23.76 7.35
CA THR A 79 -16.84 23.36 7.38
C THR A 79 -17.18 22.42 8.53
N GLY A 80 -16.21 22.02 9.35
CA GLY A 80 -16.40 21.06 10.44
C GLY A 80 -16.63 19.63 9.96
N ASP A 81 -16.19 19.34 8.72
CA ASP A 81 -16.28 18.05 8.05
C ASP A 81 -14.95 17.28 8.13
N THR A 82 -14.90 16.07 7.57
CA THR A 82 -13.68 15.26 7.43
C THR A 82 -13.56 14.75 6.01
N VAL A 83 -12.35 14.38 5.59
CA VAL A 83 -12.10 13.92 4.23
C VAL A 83 -11.26 12.65 4.22
N GLY A 84 -11.62 11.74 3.32
CA GLY A 84 -10.89 10.50 3.02
C GLY A 84 -10.06 10.63 1.74
N GLY A 85 -9.65 9.51 1.18
CA GLY A 85 -8.84 9.49 -0.01
C GLY A 85 -8.13 8.15 -0.23
N VAL A 86 -7.01 8.19 -0.93
CA VAL A 86 -6.27 6.99 -1.33
C VAL A 86 -4.78 7.18 -1.07
N PHE A 87 -4.16 6.21 -0.40
CA PHE A 87 -2.71 6.06 -0.32
C PHE A 87 -2.27 4.88 -1.19
N GLU A 88 -1.06 4.94 -1.72
CA GLU A 88 -0.40 3.85 -2.45
C GLU A 88 0.88 3.48 -1.72
N VAL A 89 1.10 2.18 -1.54
CA VAL A 89 2.32 1.57 -1.04
C VAL A 89 3.02 0.92 -2.23
N VAL A 90 4.30 1.23 -2.39
CA VAL A 90 5.16 0.68 -3.42
C VAL A 90 6.27 -0.13 -2.77
N ALA A 91 6.43 -1.39 -3.17
CA ALA A 91 7.55 -2.22 -2.77
C ALA A 91 8.41 -2.58 -3.98
N ARG A 92 9.68 -2.17 -3.96
CA ARG A 92 10.66 -2.37 -5.02
C ARG A 92 11.70 -3.42 -4.62
N GLY A 93 12.22 -4.16 -5.60
CA GLY A 93 13.30 -5.13 -5.41
C GLY A 93 12.81 -6.53 -5.05
N LEU A 94 11.52 -6.81 -5.22
CA LEU A 94 10.95 -8.12 -4.91
C LEU A 94 11.47 -9.19 -5.89
N PRO A 95 11.89 -10.37 -5.40
CA PRO A 95 12.17 -11.49 -6.29
C PRO A 95 10.85 -11.97 -6.93
N PRO A 96 10.89 -12.58 -8.12
CA PRO A 96 9.72 -13.27 -8.64
C PRO A 96 9.32 -14.45 -7.73
N GLY A 97 8.04 -14.79 -7.72
CA GLY A 97 7.53 -16.02 -7.11
C GLY A 97 7.38 -16.01 -5.58
N LEU A 98 7.21 -14.85 -4.93
CA LEU A 98 6.63 -14.77 -3.57
C LEU A 98 5.12 -14.93 -3.66
N GLY A 99 4.52 -15.66 -2.71
CA GLY A 99 3.13 -16.10 -2.83
C GLY A 99 3.00 -17.37 -3.69
N SER A 100 1.78 -17.80 -3.94
CA SER A 100 1.52 -18.99 -4.77
C SER A 100 0.15 -18.93 -5.44
N HIS A 101 0.04 -19.57 -6.60
CA HIS A 101 -1.24 -19.80 -7.28
C HIS A 101 -1.87 -21.16 -6.92
N ALA A 102 -1.22 -21.95 -6.06
CA ALA A 102 -1.62 -23.34 -5.77
C ALA A 102 -2.92 -23.43 -4.97
N THR A 103 -3.13 -22.50 -4.03
CA THR A 103 -4.35 -22.41 -3.22
C THR A 103 -4.82 -20.97 -3.16
N TRP A 104 -6.13 -20.76 -2.99
CA TRP A 104 -6.72 -19.43 -3.02
C TRP A 104 -6.21 -18.50 -1.90
N ASP A 105 -5.82 -19.06 -0.74
CA ASP A 105 -5.33 -18.37 0.45
C ASP A 105 -3.80 -18.19 0.48
N SER A 106 -3.07 -18.85 -0.43
CA SER A 106 -1.63 -18.60 -0.65
C SER A 106 -1.34 -17.53 -1.70
N ARG A 107 -2.39 -17.03 -2.38
CA ARG A 107 -2.27 -15.91 -3.30
C ARG A 107 -1.96 -14.62 -2.56
N LEU A 108 -0.87 -13.96 -2.96
CA LEU A 108 -0.33 -12.80 -2.26
C LEU A 108 -1.24 -11.57 -2.36
N ASP A 109 -1.95 -11.39 -3.47
CA ASP A 109 -2.97 -10.36 -3.66
C ASP A 109 -4.09 -10.47 -2.61
N GLY A 110 -4.58 -11.68 -2.32
CA GLY A 110 -5.57 -11.95 -1.26
C GLY A 110 -5.05 -11.61 0.14
N ARG A 111 -3.80 -11.99 0.44
CA ARG A 111 -3.15 -11.69 1.73
C ARG A 111 -2.92 -10.18 1.92
N LEU A 112 -2.43 -9.49 0.89
CA LEU A 112 -2.25 -8.04 0.90
C LEU A 112 -3.58 -7.30 1.01
N ALA A 113 -4.62 -7.79 0.32
CA ALA A 113 -5.96 -7.23 0.41
C ALA A 113 -6.50 -7.30 1.84
N GLN A 114 -6.38 -8.46 2.50
CA GLN A 114 -6.72 -8.61 3.92
C GLN A 114 -5.93 -7.66 4.79
N ALA A 115 -4.60 -7.60 4.60
CA ALA A 115 -3.70 -6.76 5.39
C ALA A 115 -4.09 -5.27 5.31
N ILE A 116 -4.33 -4.76 4.11
CA ILE A 116 -4.71 -3.36 3.86
C ILE A 116 -6.12 -3.04 4.35
N VAL A 117 -7.11 -3.87 4.03
CA VAL A 117 -8.51 -3.63 4.44
C VAL A 117 -8.69 -3.77 5.96
N SER A 118 -7.79 -4.49 6.65
CA SER A 118 -7.78 -4.56 8.12
C SER A 118 -7.36 -3.26 8.81
N ILE A 119 -6.82 -2.28 8.08
CA ILE A 119 -6.45 -0.97 8.60
C ILE A 119 -7.73 -0.17 8.87
N GLN A 120 -7.80 0.48 10.02
CA GLN A 120 -8.97 1.23 10.44
C GLN A 120 -9.32 2.32 9.41
N ALA A 121 -10.60 2.42 9.08
CA ALA A 121 -11.16 3.30 8.05
C ALA A 121 -10.80 2.97 6.59
N VAL A 122 -9.99 1.95 6.30
CA VAL A 122 -9.86 1.44 4.94
C VAL A 122 -11.10 0.63 4.57
N LYS A 123 -11.70 0.92 3.42
CA LYS A 123 -12.94 0.30 2.92
C LYS A 123 -12.75 -0.47 1.62
N GLY A 124 -11.61 -0.32 0.97
CA GLY A 124 -11.26 -1.05 -0.24
C GLY A 124 -9.75 -1.08 -0.44
N VAL A 125 -9.32 -1.93 -1.36
CA VAL A 125 -7.93 -2.11 -1.76
C VAL A 125 -7.87 -2.29 -3.26
N GLU A 126 -6.83 -1.77 -3.89
CA GLU A 126 -6.54 -1.96 -5.31
C GLU A 126 -5.10 -2.47 -5.44
N ILE A 127 -4.89 -3.51 -6.24
CA ILE A 127 -3.56 -4.00 -6.64
C ILE A 127 -3.31 -3.47 -8.06
N GLY A 128 -2.18 -2.79 -8.26
CA GLY A 128 -1.90 -2.13 -9.54
C GLY A 128 -3.02 -1.18 -9.95
N PHE A 129 -3.52 -1.38 -11.17
CA PHE A 129 -4.59 -0.57 -11.78
C PHE A 129 -5.89 -1.39 -11.88
N ALA A 130 -6.27 -2.14 -10.84
CA ALA A 130 -7.39 -3.07 -10.90
C ALA A 130 -8.73 -2.42 -11.28
N ALA A 131 -9.00 -1.18 -10.84
CA ALA A 131 -10.25 -0.49 -11.19
C ALA A 131 -10.30 -0.13 -12.68
N GLU A 132 -9.20 0.39 -13.23
CA GLU A 132 -9.06 0.68 -14.66
C GLU A 132 -9.09 -0.61 -15.48
N GLY A 133 -8.38 -1.65 -15.02
CA GLY A 133 -8.31 -2.95 -15.67
C GLY A 133 -9.66 -3.66 -15.75
N ALA A 134 -10.48 -3.56 -14.69
CA ALA A 134 -11.84 -4.11 -14.68
C ALA A 134 -12.78 -3.45 -15.69
N ALA A 135 -12.48 -2.22 -16.11
CA ALA A 135 -13.24 -1.46 -17.10
C ALA A 135 -12.65 -1.52 -18.52
N SER A 136 -11.57 -2.31 -18.72
CA SER A 136 -10.78 -2.31 -19.96
C SER A 136 -10.79 -3.66 -20.68
N PHE A 137 -10.47 -3.66 -21.97
CA PHE A 137 -10.31 -4.91 -22.73
C PHE A 137 -9.02 -5.63 -22.36
N GLY A 138 -9.01 -6.96 -22.48
CA GLY A 138 -7.83 -7.79 -22.22
C GLY A 138 -6.56 -7.30 -22.93
N SER A 139 -6.67 -6.82 -24.17
CA SER A 139 -5.54 -6.29 -24.95
C SER A 139 -4.91 -5.01 -24.38
N GLN A 140 -5.59 -4.32 -23.46
CA GLN A 140 -5.15 -3.05 -22.87
C GLN A 140 -4.61 -3.22 -21.45
N VAL A 141 -4.84 -4.37 -20.80
CA VAL A 141 -4.53 -4.58 -19.38
C VAL A 141 -3.34 -5.50 -19.13
N GLN A 142 -3.01 -6.39 -20.07
CA GLN A 142 -1.91 -7.33 -19.89
C GLN A 142 -0.56 -6.64 -20.00
N ASP A 143 0.36 -7.01 -19.12
CA ASP A 143 1.73 -6.55 -19.15
C ASP A 143 2.57 -7.51 -20.01
N THR A 144 3.05 -7.03 -21.17
CA THR A 144 3.77 -7.88 -22.12
C THR A 144 5.11 -8.31 -21.57
N ILE A 145 5.44 -9.59 -21.79
CA ILE A 145 6.68 -10.22 -21.32
C ILE A 145 7.82 -9.95 -22.29
N HIS A 146 8.94 -9.47 -21.77
CA HIS A 146 10.18 -9.26 -22.51
C HIS A 146 11.36 -9.91 -21.78
N TYR A 147 12.45 -10.17 -22.51
CA TYR A 147 13.67 -10.76 -21.96
C TYR A 147 14.88 -9.87 -22.25
N ASP A 148 15.61 -9.51 -21.20
CA ASP A 148 16.87 -8.78 -21.29
C ASP A 148 18.02 -9.78 -21.27
N LYS A 149 18.74 -9.90 -22.40
CA LYS A 149 19.88 -10.82 -22.53
C LYS A 149 21.10 -10.39 -21.71
N GLY A 150 21.30 -9.09 -21.51
CA GLY A 150 22.44 -8.56 -20.75
C GLY A 150 22.26 -8.78 -19.25
N LEU A 151 21.03 -8.56 -18.76
CA LEU A 151 20.67 -8.77 -17.36
C LEU A 151 20.20 -10.21 -17.06
N ARG A 152 20.02 -11.04 -18.10
CA ARG A 152 19.53 -12.43 -18.02
C ARG A 152 18.24 -12.53 -17.19
N ARG A 153 17.27 -11.65 -17.47
CA ARG A 153 16.02 -11.56 -16.72
C ARG A 153 14.82 -11.28 -17.62
N PHE A 154 13.67 -11.81 -17.20
CA PHE A 154 12.38 -11.38 -17.72
C PHE A 154 11.99 -10.05 -17.09
N HIS A 155 11.26 -9.23 -17.84
CA HIS A 155 10.64 -7.99 -17.37
C HIS A 155 9.32 -7.77 -18.09
N ARG A 156 8.60 -6.73 -17.67
CA ARG A 156 7.35 -6.31 -18.28
C ARG A 156 7.48 -4.96 -18.99
N GLY A 157 6.73 -4.78 -20.07
CA GLY A 157 6.68 -3.51 -20.81
C GLY A 157 5.89 -2.42 -20.08
N ALA A 158 5.09 -2.82 -19.08
CA ALA A 158 4.30 -1.97 -18.19
C ALA A 158 4.06 -2.71 -16.87
N ASN A 159 3.47 -2.04 -15.89
CA ASN A 159 3.17 -2.63 -14.59
C ASN A 159 1.71 -2.38 -14.18
N ARG A 160 0.77 -2.74 -15.06
CA ARG A 160 -0.67 -2.61 -14.80
C ARG A 160 -1.16 -3.59 -13.73
N ALA A 161 -0.54 -4.77 -13.70
CA ALA A 161 -0.81 -5.81 -12.70
C ALA A 161 -0.28 -5.45 -11.30
N GLY A 162 0.52 -4.38 -11.17
CA GLY A 162 1.05 -3.92 -9.90
C GLY A 162 1.97 -4.94 -9.23
N GLY A 163 2.84 -5.57 -10.02
CA GLY A 163 3.86 -6.50 -9.55
C GLY A 163 3.35 -7.91 -9.26
N LEU A 164 2.04 -8.20 -9.43
CA LEU A 164 1.46 -9.51 -9.12
C LEU A 164 0.78 -10.16 -10.32
N GLU A 165 1.16 -11.40 -10.63
CA GLU A 165 0.50 -12.24 -11.63
C GLU A 165 0.17 -13.59 -11.01
N GLY A 166 -1.08 -14.06 -11.15
CA GLY A 166 -1.51 -15.34 -10.58
C GLY A 166 -1.43 -15.40 -9.04
N GLY A 167 -1.36 -14.26 -8.35
CA GLY A 167 -1.14 -14.22 -6.90
C GLY A 167 0.33 -14.35 -6.48
N MET A 168 1.28 -14.16 -7.39
CA MET A 168 2.71 -14.18 -7.10
C MET A 168 3.41 -12.92 -7.57
N THR A 169 4.52 -12.54 -6.94
CA THR A 169 5.38 -11.47 -7.46
C THR A 169 5.95 -11.83 -8.83
N ASN A 170 5.91 -10.89 -9.78
CA ASN A 170 6.46 -11.08 -11.13
C ASN A 170 7.85 -10.43 -11.32
N GLY A 171 8.35 -9.72 -10.30
CA GLY A 171 9.64 -9.02 -10.30
C GLY A 171 9.57 -7.52 -10.60
N GLU A 172 8.41 -7.02 -11.04
CA GLU A 172 8.14 -5.58 -11.11
C GLU A 172 7.81 -5.02 -9.72
N ASP A 173 7.73 -3.69 -9.59
CA ASP A 173 7.34 -3.04 -8.36
C ASP A 173 5.93 -3.49 -7.94
N LEU A 174 5.75 -3.87 -6.68
CA LEU A 174 4.44 -4.16 -6.12
C LEU A 174 3.72 -2.84 -5.83
N LEU A 175 2.50 -2.68 -6.37
CA LEU A 175 1.66 -1.51 -6.17
C LEU A 175 0.39 -1.90 -5.42
N VAL A 176 0.20 -1.37 -4.21
CA VAL A 176 -0.98 -1.66 -3.37
C VAL A 176 -1.58 -0.36 -2.85
N ARG A 177 -2.87 -0.12 -3.12
CA ARG A 177 -3.57 1.10 -2.72
C ARG A 177 -4.64 0.82 -1.69
N GLY A 178 -4.71 1.66 -0.66
CA GLY A 178 -5.78 1.62 0.35
C GLY A 178 -6.79 2.75 0.14
N LEU A 179 -8.07 2.40 0.01
CA LEU A 179 -9.17 3.36 -0.14
C LEU A 179 -9.72 3.70 1.25
N LEU A 180 -9.31 4.84 1.78
CA LEU A 180 -9.62 5.29 3.13
C LEU A 180 -10.89 6.17 3.12
N LYS A 181 -11.92 5.76 3.86
CA LYS A 181 -13.09 6.62 4.07
C LYS A 181 -12.75 7.82 4.97
N PRO A 182 -13.54 8.92 4.92
CA PRO A 182 -13.47 9.97 5.94
C PRO A 182 -13.64 9.38 7.36
N ILE A 183 -12.95 9.97 8.34
CA ILE A 183 -13.06 9.51 9.72
C ILE A 183 -14.48 9.76 10.26
N SER A 184 -14.95 8.89 11.14
CA SER A 184 -16.39 8.84 11.46
C SER A 184 -16.91 10.01 12.30
N THR A 185 -16.07 10.67 13.09
CA THR A 185 -16.49 11.71 14.04
C THR A 185 -16.30 13.09 13.44
N LEU A 186 -17.38 13.85 13.33
CA LEU A 186 -17.42 15.18 12.73
C LEU A 186 -17.60 16.24 13.83
N ARG A 187 -17.04 17.43 13.64
CA ARG A 187 -17.27 18.56 14.56
C ARG A 187 -18.73 19.02 14.52
N ARG A 188 -19.36 18.86 13.35
CA ARG A 188 -20.82 18.94 13.19
C ARG A 188 -21.36 17.51 13.31
N PRO A 189 -21.86 17.12 14.49
CA PRO A 189 -22.24 15.73 14.72
C PRO A 189 -23.42 15.34 13.81
N LEU A 190 -23.45 14.06 13.44
CA LEU A 190 -24.57 13.49 12.69
C LEU A 190 -25.66 13.03 13.66
N ALA A 191 -26.87 12.89 13.11
CA ALA A 191 -27.95 12.23 13.84
C ALA A 191 -27.56 10.81 14.24
N SER A 192 -27.89 10.46 15.47
CA SER A 192 -27.64 9.19 16.12
C SER A 192 -28.78 8.87 17.09
N VAL A 193 -28.58 7.90 17.97
CA VAL A 193 -29.56 7.46 18.96
C VAL A 193 -28.85 7.19 20.28
N ASN A 194 -29.41 7.67 21.39
CA ASN A 194 -28.98 7.23 22.71
C ASN A 194 -29.43 5.78 22.91
N LEU A 195 -28.49 4.85 23.08
CA LEU A 195 -28.80 3.42 23.13
C LEU A 195 -29.57 2.99 24.39
N GLU A 196 -29.48 3.75 25.48
CA GLU A 196 -30.21 3.47 26.73
C GLU A 196 -31.66 3.95 26.62
N THR A 197 -31.88 5.19 26.20
CA THR A 197 -33.22 5.79 26.12
C THR A 197 -33.96 5.45 24.83
N ARG A 198 -33.22 5.05 23.77
CA ARG A 198 -33.70 4.83 22.40
C ARG A 198 -34.25 6.08 21.72
N GLU A 199 -33.87 7.26 22.21
CA GLU A 199 -34.29 8.55 21.67
C GLU A 199 -33.25 9.12 20.69
N PRO A 200 -33.67 9.98 19.74
CA PRO A 200 -32.74 10.69 18.86
C PRO A 200 -31.70 11.48 19.66
N ALA A 201 -30.43 11.34 19.28
CA ALA A 201 -29.31 12.06 19.87
C ALA A 201 -28.29 12.45 18.80
N GLU A 202 -27.32 13.28 19.15
CA GLU A 202 -26.19 13.59 18.27
C GLU A 202 -25.05 12.59 18.50
N ALA A 203 -24.33 12.23 17.43
CA ALA A 203 -23.18 11.34 17.53
C ALA A 203 -22.06 11.97 18.38
N ALA A 204 -21.43 11.16 19.24
CA ALA A 204 -20.32 11.61 20.07
C ALA A 204 -19.09 12.02 19.24
N TYR A 205 -18.37 13.03 19.72
CA TYR A 205 -17.14 13.53 19.12
C TYR A 205 -15.93 13.01 19.89
N GLU A 206 -15.18 12.10 19.27
CA GLU A 206 -14.08 11.39 19.94
C GLU A 206 -12.68 11.84 19.51
N ARG A 207 -12.54 12.40 18.29
CA ARG A 207 -11.24 12.80 17.74
C ARG A 207 -11.34 13.96 16.77
N SER A 208 -10.26 14.74 16.72
CA SER A 208 -10.23 16.05 16.07
C SER A 208 -9.53 16.14 14.73
N ASP A 209 -9.00 15.03 14.23
CA ASP A 209 -8.36 14.98 12.92
C ASP A 209 -9.37 15.33 11.81
N VAL A 210 -8.89 15.82 10.67
CA VAL A 210 -9.73 16.07 9.48
C VAL A 210 -9.44 15.05 8.39
N CYS A 211 -8.17 14.68 8.26
CA CYS A 211 -7.64 13.76 7.28
C CYS A 211 -6.50 12.98 7.94
N VAL A 212 -6.41 11.67 7.70
CA VAL A 212 -5.36 10.80 8.25
C VAL A 212 -4.65 9.97 7.18
N LEU A 213 -4.73 10.39 5.91
CA LEU A 213 -4.13 9.69 4.78
C LEU A 213 -2.62 9.47 4.91
N PRO A 214 -1.79 10.44 5.35
CA PRO A 214 -0.35 10.23 5.43
C PRO A 214 0.01 9.15 6.45
N ALA A 215 -0.63 9.21 7.63
CA ALA A 215 -0.47 8.20 8.67
C ALA A 215 -0.99 6.82 8.21
N ALA A 216 -2.10 6.77 7.46
CA ALA A 216 -2.61 5.53 6.88
C ALA A 216 -1.64 4.91 5.88
N GLY A 217 -0.93 5.72 5.08
CA GLY A 217 0.16 5.28 4.20
C GLY A 217 1.26 4.56 4.96
N VAL A 218 1.76 5.15 6.06
CA VAL A 218 2.79 4.54 6.93
C VAL A 218 2.31 3.22 7.56
N VAL A 219 1.04 3.15 7.97
CA VAL A 219 0.45 1.89 8.45
C VAL A 219 0.34 0.87 7.30
N GLY A 220 0.02 1.33 6.09
CA GLY A 220 0.04 0.54 4.86
C GLY A 220 1.42 -0.07 4.59
N GLU A 221 2.49 0.73 4.65
CA GLU A 221 3.87 0.23 4.52
C GLU A 221 4.16 -0.89 5.51
N ALA A 222 3.78 -0.71 6.77
CA ALA A 222 3.98 -1.70 7.82
C ALA A 222 3.23 -3.00 7.54
N MET A 223 1.95 -2.91 7.13
CA MET A 223 1.14 -4.08 6.81
C MET A 223 1.65 -4.82 5.57
N VAL A 224 2.06 -4.10 4.52
CA VAL A 224 2.68 -4.68 3.32
C VAL A 224 4.01 -5.35 3.67
N ALA A 225 4.86 -4.69 4.47
CA ALA A 225 6.13 -5.26 4.91
C ALA A 225 5.93 -6.56 5.70
N LEU A 226 4.95 -6.62 6.61
CA LEU A 226 4.64 -7.84 7.35
C LEU A 226 4.20 -8.98 6.44
N THR A 227 3.28 -8.71 5.52
CA THR A 227 2.80 -9.72 4.57
C THR A 227 3.91 -10.21 3.64
N LEU A 228 4.76 -9.30 3.16
CA LEU A 228 5.90 -9.66 2.33
C LEU A 228 6.95 -10.44 3.09
N ALA A 229 7.30 -10.06 4.32
CA ALA A 229 8.25 -10.80 5.15
C ALA A 229 7.77 -12.23 5.45
N GLN A 230 6.47 -12.41 5.70
CA GLN A 230 5.88 -13.76 5.85
C GLN A 230 6.03 -14.58 4.56
N ALA A 231 5.61 -14.04 3.42
CA ALA A 231 5.75 -14.74 2.13
C ALA A 231 7.22 -15.01 1.77
N PHE A 232 8.12 -14.12 2.15
CA PHE A 232 9.57 -14.24 1.95
C PHE A 232 10.15 -15.39 2.78
N LEU A 233 9.83 -15.46 4.07
CA LEU A 233 10.26 -16.54 4.96
C LEU A 233 9.58 -17.88 4.64
N GLU A 234 8.33 -17.88 4.17
CA GLU A 234 7.67 -19.09 3.66
C GLU A 234 8.42 -19.68 2.45
N LYS A 235 8.93 -18.84 1.56
CA LYS A 235 9.64 -19.28 0.35
C LYS A 235 11.09 -19.66 0.62
N PHE A 236 11.82 -18.84 1.36
CA PHE A 236 13.27 -18.97 1.53
C PHE A 236 13.67 -19.62 2.85
N GLY A 237 12.78 -19.67 3.84
CA GLY A 237 13.02 -20.28 5.14
C GLY A 237 14.27 -19.73 5.84
N GLY A 238 14.86 -20.59 6.66
CA GLY A 238 16.08 -20.33 7.41
C GLY A 238 15.85 -19.85 8.84
N ASP A 239 16.74 -20.28 9.73
CA ASP A 239 16.73 -19.88 11.15
C ASP A 239 17.72 -18.74 11.45
N SER A 240 18.46 -18.29 10.43
CA SER A 240 19.40 -17.16 10.50
C SER A 240 19.41 -16.37 9.20
N LEU A 241 19.78 -15.09 9.28
CA LEU A 241 19.86 -14.22 8.10
C LEU A 241 20.81 -14.77 7.02
N GLU A 242 21.93 -15.37 7.43
CA GLU A 242 22.91 -15.98 6.52
C GLU A 242 22.31 -17.16 5.75
N GLU A 243 21.54 -18.00 6.43
CA GLU A 243 20.85 -19.13 5.81
C GLU A 243 19.77 -18.66 4.82
N THR A 244 18.92 -17.71 5.23
CA THR A 244 17.91 -17.14 4.34
C THR A 244 18.57 -16.49 3.11
N ARG A 245 19.72 -15.81 3.29
CA ARG A 245 20.51 -15.23 2.18
C ARG A 245 21.04 -16.27 1.22
N ARG A 246 21.63 -17.36 1.72
CA ARG A 246 22.08 -18.48 0.87
C ARG A 246 20.94 -19.04 0.01
N ASN A 247 19.75 -19.22 0.60
CA ASN A 247 18.59 -19.78 -0.11
C ASN A 247 18.04 -18.78 -1.16
N TYR A 248 17.97 -17.50 -0.80
CA TYR A 248 17.57 -16.41 -1.71
C TYR A 248 18.52 -16.28 -2.90
N ASP A 249 19.84 -16.24 -2.65
CA ASP A 249 20.85 -16.06 -3.70
C ASP A 249 20.87 -17.27 -4.65
N GLY A 250 20.77 -18.49 -4.11
CA GLY A 250 20.66 -19.71 -4.91
C GLY A 250 19.39 -19.74 -5.78
N TYR A 251 18.26 -19.27 -5.25
CA TYR A 251 17.03 -19.12 -6.04
C TYR A 251 17.20 -18.10 -7.17
N LEU A 252 17.79 -16.94 -6.90
CA LEU A 252 18.03 -15.93 -7.94
C LEU A 252 19.03 -16.39 -9.00
N GLU A 253 20.03 -17.18 -8.63
CA GLU A 253 20.91 -17.83 -9.61
C GLU A 253 20.15 -18.83 -10.48
N GLN A 254 19.29 -19.67 -9.88
CA GLN A 254 18.42 -20.58 -10.64
C GLN A 254 17.53 -19.82 -11.63
N VAL A 255 16.89 -18.72 -11.20
CA VAL A 255 16.03 -17.90 -12.06
C VAL A 255 16.82 -17.25 -13.21
N ARG A 256 18.04 -16.75 -12.97
CA ARG A 256 18.92 -16.18 -14.01
C ARG A 256 19.40 -17.23 -15.03
N ASN A 257 19.38 -18.50 -14.65
CA ASN A 257 19.79 -19.64 -15.47
C ASN A 257 18.63 -20.32 -16.20
N PHE A 258 17.38 -19.89 -15.99
CA PHE A 258 16.20 -20.32 -16.74
C PHE A 258 16.17 -19.67 -18.13
#